data_AF-A0AA95MKT0-F1
#
_entry.id   AF-A0AA95MKT0-F1
#
_cell.length_a   1.000
_cell.length_b   1.000
_cell.length_c   1.000
_cell.angle_alpha   90.00
_cell.angle_beta   90.00
_cell.angle_gamma   90.00
#
_symmetry.space_group_name_H-M   'P 1'
#
loop_
_entity.id
_entity.type
_entity.pdbx_description
1 polymer ?
#
loop_
_entity_poly.entity_id
_entity_poly.type
_entity_poly.pdbx_seq_one_letter_code
_entity_poly.pdbx_strand_id
1 'polypeptide(L)'
;MFMLSILLLSACNNASFKDESKASVKTAKAIFKEQEKKPNQKNEKTHFYLPSGYSIKDKTTNNIILQNGADTYILFINPQEDSSSDVVYKATVDQYEKLDTNEKFTNDNKFGFLTIKQLKDNSLNELTIGVGGAKITTQAKTSNLNEDAKVMMEIVNSVETEK
;
A
#
# COMPACT_ATOMS: atom_id res chain seq x y z
N MET A 1 -49.60 13.77 27.33
CA MET A 1 -48.54 12.77 27.20
C MET A 1 -47.74 13.10 25.94
N PHE A 2 -46.64 13.84 26.08
CA PHE A 2 -45.85 14.34 24.95
C PHE A 2 -44.88 13.24 24.53
N MET A 3 -45.14 12.61 23.39
CA MET A 3 -44.30 11.54 22.84
C MET A 3 -43.09 12.21 22.17
N LEU A 4 -42.00 12.33 22.93
CA LEU A 4 -40.73 12.88 22.44
C LEU A 4 -40.04 11.81 21.60
N SER A 5 -40.27 11.84 20.28
CA SER A 5 -39.55 11.02 19.32
C SER A 5 -38.06 11.37 19.37
N ILE A 6 -37.26 10.47 19.94
CA ILE A 6 -35.80 10.52 19.87
C ILE A 6 -35.42 10.19 18.43
N LEU A 7 -35.15 11.23 17.64
CA LEU A 7 -34.42 11.11 16.39
C LEU A 7 -33.01 10.64 16.73
N LEU A 8 -32.78 9.33 16.64
CA LEU A 8 -31.45 8.75 16.60
C LEU A 8 -30.80 9.27 15.31
N LEU A 9 -30.06 10.37 15.41
CA LEU A 9 -29.10 10.79 14.41
C LEU A 9 -28.06 9.67 14.32
N SER A 10 -28.26 8.74 13.39
CA SER A 10 -27.19 7.89 12.89
C SER A 10 -26.14 8.82 12.32
N ALA A 11 -25.13 9.18 13.12
CA ALA A 11 -23.88 9.69 12.62
C ALA A 11 -23.37 8.64 11.63
N CYS A 12 -23.58 8.86 10.34
CA CYS A 12 -22.90 8.12 9.30
C CYS A 12 -21.41 8.31 9.58
N ASN A 13 -20.78 7.27 10.12
CA ASN A 13 -19.38 7.20 10.46
C ASN A 13 -18.56 7.18 9.17
N ASN A 14 -18.54 8.30 8.45
CA ASN A 14 -17.80 8.44 7.21
C ASN A 14 -16.31 8.44 7.57
N ALA A 15 -15.56 7.51 6.98
CA ALA A 15 -14.13 7.39 7.20
C ALA A 15 -13.42 8.70 6.82
N SER A 16 -12.80 9.33 7.82
CA SER A 16 -12.07 10.59 7.67
C SER A 16 -10.72 10.30 7.02
N PHE A 17 -10.41 10.98 5.90
CA PHE A 17 -9.12 10.83 5.23
C PHE A 17 -7.94 11.02 6.20
N LYS A 18 -8.02 12.03 7.06
CA LYS A 18 -6.96 12.34 8.01
C LYS A 18 -6.71 11.17 8.97
N ASP A 19 -7.76 10.54 9.45
CA ASP A 19 -7.67 9.47 10.44
C ASP A 19 -7.22 8.17 9.78
N GLU A 20 -7.78 7.82 8.62
CA GLU A 20 -7.42 6.62 7.85
C GLU A 20 -5.99 6.70 7.30
N SER A 21 -5.57 7.87 6.79
CA SER A 21 -4.20 8.12 6.36
C SER A 21 -3.20 7.93 7.51
N LYS A 22 -3.50 8.50 8.69
CA LYS A 22 -2.66 8.33 9.89
C LYS A 22 -2.61 6.89 10.37
N ALA A 23 -3.74 6.18 10.33
CA ALA A 23 -3.81 4.75 10.66
C ALA A 23 -2.95 3.93 9.69
N SER A 24 -3.08 4.19 8.39
CA SER A 24 -2.32 3.52 7.32
C SER A 24 -0.82 3.67 7.51
N VAL A 25 -0.35 4.90 7.80
CA VAL A 25 1.08 5.16 8.09
C VAL A 25 1.54 4.37 9.32
N LYS A 26 0.75 4.36 10.40
CA LYS A 26 1.09 3.62 11.62
C LYS A 26 1.18 2.12 11.36
N THR A 27 0.21 1.56 10.65
CA THR A 27 0.13 0.13 10.30
C THR A 27 1.26 -0.28 9.37
N ALA A 28 1.49 0.47 8.29
CA ALA A 28 2.60 0.21 7.36
C ALA A 28 3.96 0.26 8.09
N LYS A 29 4.17 1.24 8.97
CA LYS A 29 5.39 1.35 9.78
C LYS A 29 5.58 0.18 10.75
N ALA A 30 4.49 -0.35 11.31
CA ALA A 30 4.56 -1.51 12.20
C ALA A 30 5.02 -2.74 11.41
N ILE A 31 4.36 -3.05 10.30
CA ILE A 31 4.64 -4.22 9.44
C ILE A 31 6.03 -4.13 8.81
N PHE A 32 6.47 -2.93 8.42
CA PHE A 32 7.83 -2.70 7.93
C PHE A 32 8.90 -3.14 8.94
N LYS A 33 8.61 -3.06 10.23
CA LYS A 33 9.53 -3.46 11.31
C LYS A 33 9.34 -4.90 11.78
N GLU A 34 8.26 -5.55 11.38
CA GLU A 34 8.00 -6.94 11.70
C GLU A 34 8.85 -7.88 10.83
N GLN A 35 8.89 -9.14 11.24
CA GLN A 35 9.47 -10.18 10.40
C GLN A 35 8.66 -10.33 9.11
N GLU A 36 9.39 -10.40 8.00
CA GLU A 36 8.82 -10.53 6.65
C GLU A 36 7.99 -11.81 6.51
N LYS A 37 6.90 -11.71 5.75
CA LYS A 37 6.16 -12.91 5.34
C LYS A 37 7.03 -13.73 4.40
N LYS A 38 7.00 -15.05 4.57
CA LYS A 38 7.72 -15.96 3.66
C LYS A 38 7.11 -15.86 2.26
N PRO A 39 7.92 -15.67 1.21
CA PRO A 39 7.44 -15.73 -0.15
C PRO A 39 6.70 -17.03 -0.49
N ASN A 40 5.63 -16.91 -1.27
CA ASN A 40 4.85 -18.05 -1.76
C ASN A 40 4.54 -17.97 -3.27
N GLN A 41 5.04 -16.93 -3.94
CA GLN A 41 4.97 -16.75 -5.39
C GLN A 41 6.36 -16.47 -5.97
N LYS A 42 6.54 -16.86 -7.23
CA LYS A 42 7.76 -16.62 -8.00
C LYS A 42 7.41 -16.00 -9.36
N ASN A 43 8.12 -14.95 -9.73
CA ASN A 43 8.12 -14.37 -11.07
C ASN A 43 9.57 -14.19 -11.53
N GLU A 44 10.02 -15.04 -12.45
CA GLU A 44 11.42 -15.11 -12.89
C GLU A 44 12.40 -15.22 -11.72
N LYS A 45 13.21 -14.19 -11.44
CA LYS A 45 14.17 -14.15 -10.35
C LYS A 45 13.61 -13.53 -9.06
N THR A 46 12.38 -13.05 -9.07
CA THR A 46 11.77 -12.40 -7.91
C THR A 46 10.79 -13.33 -7.20
N HIS A 47 10.88 -13.36 -5.87
CA HIS A 47 9.96 -14.05 -4.98
C HIS A 47 9.21 -13.01 -4.15
N PHE A 48 7.95 -13.28 -3.85
CA PHE A 48 7.14 -12.43 -2.98
C PHE A 48 6.03 -13.23 -2.31
N TYR A 49 5.54 -12.71 -1.19
CA TYR A 49 4.34 -13.18 -0.51
C TYR A 49 3.10 -12.60 -1.19
N LEU A 50 2.13 -13.46 -1.48
CA LEU A 50 0.81 -13.11 -1.93
C LEU A 50 -0.22 -13.66 -0.93
N PRO A 51 -0.98 -12.80 -0.22
CA PRO A 51 -1.99 -13.26 0.71
C PRO A 51 -3.12 -14.04 0.03
N SER A 52 -3.78 -14.90 0.81
CA SER A 52 -5.00 -15.58 0.38
C SER A 52 -6.07 -14.58 -0.08
N GLY A 53 -6.78 -14.91 -1.17
CA GLY A 53 -7.79 -14.03 -1.78
C GLY A 53 -7.25 -13.15 -2.90
N TYR A 54 -5.93 -12.98 -3.01
CA TYR A 54 -5.30 -12.30 -4.14
C TYR A 54 -4.98 -13.27 -5.27
N SER A 55 -5.06 -12.79 -6.50
CA SER A 55 -4.73 -13.53 -7.72
C SER A 55 -3.84 -12.71 -8.64
N ILE A 56 -2.96 -13.38 -9.39
CA ILE A 56 -2.17 -12.74 -10.45
C ILE A 56 -3.01 -12.73 -11.73
N LYS A 57 -3.21 -11.54 -12.32
CA LYS A 57 -3.98 -11.36 -13.56
C LYS A 57 -3.09 -11.29 -14.78
N ASP A 58 -1.97 -10.60 -14.64
CA ASP A 58 -0.97 -10.46 -15.68
C ASP A 58 0.39 -10.24 -15.04
N LYS A 59 1.46 -10.58 -15.76
CA LYS A 59 2.83 -10.39 -15.29
C LYS A 59 3.81 -10.20 -16.44
N THR A 60 4.68 -9.22 -16.26
CA THR A 60 5.94 -9.02 -16.98
C THR A 60 7.08 -9.17 -15.99
N THR A 61 8.34 -9.05 -16.44
CA THR A 61 9.52 -9.13 -15.57
C THR A 61 9.44 -8.15 -14.39
N ASN A 62 9.06 -6.88 -14.64
CA ASN A 62 9.10 -5.82 -13.63
C ASN A 62 7.72 -5.40 -13.11
N ASN A 63 6.62 -5.83 -13.74
CA ASN A 63 5.26 -5.46 -13.33
C ASN A 63 4.37 -6.68 -13.20
N ILE A 64 3.69 -6.80 -12.07
CA ILE A 64 2.73 -7.87 -11.77
C ILE A 64 1.40 -7.23 -11.41
N ILE A 65 0.36 -7.57 -12.15
CA ILE A 65 -1.01 -7.11 -11.89
C ILE A 65 -1.69 -8.10 -10.95
N LEU A 66 -2.03 -7.63 -9.76
CA LEU A 66 -2.72 -8.41 -8.74
C LEU A 66 -4.18 -7.97 -8.65
N GLN A 67 -5.06 -8.89 -8.28
CA GLN A 67 -6.48 -8.60 -8.08
C GLN A 67 -7.00 -9.29 -6.82
N ASN A 68 -7.79 -8.55 -6.04
CA ASN A 68 -8.58 -9.04 -4.91
C ASN A 68 -10.02 -8.52 -5.06
N GLY A 69 -10.97 -9.40 -5.39
CA GLY A 69 -12.32 -8.97 -5.73
C GLY A 69 -12.34 -8.06 -6.96
N ALA A 70 -12.82 -6.82 -6.80
CA ALA A 70 -12.83 -5.80 -7.85
C ALA A 70 -11.57 -4.92 -7.84
N ASP A 71 -10.78 -4.97 -6.77
CA ASP A 71 -9.64 -4.07 -6.57
C ASP A 71 -8.42 -4.60 -7.32
N THR A 72 -7.72 -3.68 -7.99
CA THR A 72 -6.53 -3.98 -8.81
C THR A 72 -5.31 -3.30 -8.22
N TYR A 73 -4.22 -4.06 -8.10
CA TYR A 73 -2.97 -3.59 -7.55
C TYR A 73 -1.85 -3.83 -8.57
N ILE A 74 -0.89 -2.92 -8.64
CA ILE A 74 0.27 -3.04 -9.53
C ILE A 74 1.50 -3.17 -8.64
N LEU A 75 2.11 -4.36 -8.61
CA LEU A 75 3.40 -4.58 -7.99
C LEU A 75 4.50 -4.36 -9.04
N PHE A 76 5.29 -3.31 -8.83
CA PHE A 76 6.48 -2.99 -9.61
C PHE A 76 7.74 -3.39 -8.84
N ILE A 77 8.69 -4.02 -9.54
CA ILE A 77 10.00 -4.42 -8.98
C ILE A 77 11.10 -3.94 -9.93
N ASN A 78 12.08 -3.22 -9.39
CA ASN A 78 13.36 -2.95 -10.03
C ASN A 78 14.45 -3.86 -9.43
N PRO A 79 14.88 -4.93 -10.12
CA PRO A 79 15.85 -5.88 -9.58
C PRO A 79 17.28 -5.31 -9.45
N GLN A 80 17.55 -4.11 -9.96
CA GLN A 80 18.85 -3.44 -9.82
C GLN A 80 19.00 -2.70 -8.49
N GLU A 81 17.92 -2.57 -7.72
CA GLU A 81 17.89 -1.81 -6.47
C GLU A 81 17.74 -2.76 -5.29
N ASP A 82 18.61 -2.61 -4.29
CA ASP A 82 18.50 -3.38 -3.05
C ASP A 82 17.43 -2.82 -2.11
N SER A 83 17.20 -3.52 -0.99
CA SER A 83 16.18 -3.14 0.00
C SER A 83 16.44 -1.79 0.68
N SER A 84 17.66 -1.24 0.62
CA SER A 84 18.05 0.04 1.21
C SER A 84 17.92 1.22 0.24
N SER A 85 17.69 0.95 -1.04
CA SER A 85 17.56 1.97 -2.09
C SER A 85 16.34 2.87 -1.91
N ASP A 86 16.51 4.16 -2.20
CA ASP A 86 15.43 5.15 -2.24
C ASP A 86 15.06 5.58 -3.68
N VAL A 87 15.60 4.92 -4.70
CA VAL A 87 15.40 5.28 -6.12
C VAL A 87 13.93 5.18 -6.52
N VAL A 88 13.26 4.08 -6.17
CA VAL A 88 11.83 3.87 -6.48
C VAL A 88 10.95 4.88 -5.74
N TYR A 89 11.34 5.29 -4.54
CA TYR A 89 10.67 6.36 -3.80
C TYR A 89 10.80 7.70 -4.50
N LYS A 90 12.02 8.12 -4.84
CA LYS A 90 12.29 9.38 -5.55
C LYS A 90 11.50 9.43 -6.86
N ALA A 91 11.59 8.38 -7.67
CA ALA A 91 10.85 8.26 -8.92
C ALA A 91 9.32 8.30 -8.72
N THR A 92 8.81 7.86 -7.57
CA THR A 92 7.38 7.94 -7.24
C THR A 92 6.97 9.35 -6.84
N VAL A 93 7.75 10.01 -5.97
CA VAL A 93 7.44 11.38 -5.51
C VAL A 93 7.54 12.39 -6.67
N ASP A 94 8.50 12.22 -7.57
CA ASP A 94 8.73 13.10 -8.73
C ASP A 94 7.55 13.12 -9.72
N GLN A 95 6.64 12.14 -9.66
CA GLN A 95 5.42 12.09 -10.48
C GLN A 95 4.33 13.07 -10.00
N TYR A 96 4.50 13.64 -8.80
CA TYR A 96 3.48 14.44 -8.14
C TYR A 96 3.95 15.85 -7.88
N GLU A 97 3.16 16.84 -8.30
CA GLU A 97 3.32 18.23 -7.84
C GLU A 97 3.11 18.32 -6.32
N LYS A 98 2.16 17.54 -5.78
CA LYS A 98 1.83 17.50 -4.36
C LYS A 98 1.18 16.18 -3.97
N LEU A 99 1.71 15.57 -2.91
CA LEU A 99 1.11 14.43 -2.20
C LEU A 99 0.35 14.90 -0.96
N ASP A 100 -0.71 14.17 -0.59
CA ASP A 100 -1.49 14.43 0.63
C ASP A 100 -0.86 13.74 1.85
N THR A 101 -0.17 12.61 1.61
CA THR A 101 0.67 11.92 2.58
C THR A 101 1.97 11.50 1.90
N ASN A 102 3.12 11.71 2.55
CA ASN A 102 4.43 11.25 2.08
C ASN A 102 5.29 10.91 3.30
N GLU A 103 5.36 9.62 3.62
CA GLU A 103 6.03 9.12 4.81
C GLU A 103 7.13 8.12 4.43
N LYS A 104 8.22 8.18 5.19
CA LYS A 104 9.40 7.32 5.03
C LYS A 104 9.62 6.48 6.28
N PHE A 105 10.05 5.26 6.08
CA PHE A 105 10.39 4.29 7.11
C PHE A 105 11.82 3.81 6.85
N THR A 106 12.66 3.82 7.86
CA THR A 106 14.03 3.31 7.74
C THR A 106 14.35 2.42 8.92
N ASN A 107 15.16 1.40 8.67
CA ASN A 107 15.88 0.63 9.66
C ASN A 107 17.29 0.34 9.11
N ASP A 108 18.10 -0.44 9.84
CA ASP A 108 19.54 -0.61 9.52
C ASP A 108 19.82 -1.13 8.11
N ASN A 109 18.87 -1.84 7.46
CA ASN A 109 19.08 -2.49 6.16
C ASN A 109 18.02 -2.18 5.10
N LYS A 110 16.99 -1.40 5.44
CA LYS A 110 15.84 -1.17 4.55
C LYS A 110 15.39 0.27 4.53
N PHE A 111 14.98 0.69 3.34
CA PHE A 111 14.25 1.92 3.09
C PHE A 111 12.83 1.55 2.66
N GLY A 112 11.83 2.08 3.36
CA GLY A 112 10.42 1.93 3.03
C GLY A 112 9.71 3.26 2.94
N PHE A 113 8.57 3.29 2.28
CA PHE A 113 7.76 4.50 2.16
C PHE A 113 6.29 4.21 1.96
N LEU A 114 5.47 5.22 2.22
CA LEU A 114 4.05 5.26 1.91
C LEU A 114 3.68 6.65 1.41
N THR A 115 3.02 6.71 0.26
CA THR A 115 2.45 7.95 -0.29
C THR A 115 0.96 7.79 -0.53
N ILE A 116 0.19 8.85 -0.27
CA ILE A 116 -1.23 8.90 -0.60
C ILE A 116 -1.52 10.19 -1.37
N LYS A 117 -2.27 10.05 -2.46
CA LYS A 117 -2.83 11.16 -3.24
C LYS A 117 -4.35 11.02 -3.31
N GLN A 118 -5.09 12.00 -2.81
CA GLN A 118 -6.54 12.06 -3.01
C GLN A 118 -6.83 12.33 -4.49
N LEU A 119 -7.74 11.53 -5.07
CA LEU A 119 -8.17 11.68 -6.45
C LEU A 119 -9.32 12.68 -6.55
N LYS A 120 -9.60 13.17 -7.76
CA LYS A 120 -10.66 14.16 -8.01
C LYS A 120 -12.06 13.64 -7.67
N ASP A 121 -12.25 12.31 -7.70
CA ASP A 121 -13.39 11.66 -7.08
C ASP A 121 -13.11 11.55 -5.58
N ASN A 122 -13.75 12.41 -4.79
CA ASN A 122 -13.49 12.64 -3.35
C ASN A 122 -13.61 11.39 -2.46
N SER A 123 -13.91 10.23 -3.02
CA SER A 123 -14.02 8.95 -2.32
C SER A 123 -12.83 8.01 -2.55
N LEU A 124 -11.97 8.29 -3.53
CA LEU A 124 -10.84 7.44 -3.93
C LEU A 124 -9.50 8.12 -3.70
N ASN A 125 -8.51 7.30 -3.42
CA ASN A 125 -7.14 7.68 -3.14
C ASN A 125 -6.21 6.78 -3.95
N GLU A 126 -5.14 7.34 -4.51
CA GLU A 126 -4.02 6.50 -4.92
C GLU A 126 -3.14 6.25 -3.69
N LEU A 127 -3.03 4.99 -3.29
CA LEU A 127 -2.11 4.52 -2.26
C LEU A 127 -0.92 3.85 -2.94
N THR A 128 0.28 4.27 -2.59
CA THR A 128 1.52 3.59 -3.01
C THR A 128 2.37 3.31 -1.78
N ILE A 129 2.86 2.07 -1.69
CA ILE A 129 3.78 1.62 -0.63
C ILE A 129 4.97 0.93 -1.28
N GLY A 130 6.17 1.14 -0.76
CA GLY A 130 7.36 0.45 -1.26
C GLY A 130 8.41 0.17 -0.21
N VAL A 131 9.30 -0.77 -0.56
CA VAL A 131 10.51 -1.14 0.17
C VAL A 131 11.62 -1.36 -0.86
N GLY A 132 12.71 -0.58 -0.75
CA GLY A 132 13.84 -0.64 -1.66
C GLY A 132 13.43 -0.50 -3.13
N GLY A 133 13.85 -1.48 -3.93
CA GLY A 133 13.52 -1.62 -5.34
C GLY A 133 12.07 -1.99 -5.69
N ALA A 134 11.19 -2.23 -4.72
CA ALA A 134 9.81 -2.65 -4.98
C ALA A 134 8.78 -1.63 -4.51
N LYS A 135 7.70 -1.47 -5.27
CA LYS A 135 6.50 -0.73 -4.85
C LYS A 135 5.23 -1.41 -5.31
N ILE A 136 4.15 -1.20 -4.57
CA ILE A 136 2.81 -1.60 -4.95
C ILE A 136 1.88 -0.38 -4.90
N THR A 137 1.03 -0.24 -5.91
CA THR A 137 0.08 0.88 -6.07
C THR A 137 -1.33 0.36 -6.28
N THR A 138 -2.33 1.04 -5.70
CA THR A 138 -3.76 0.77 -5.91
C THR A 138 -4.57 2.06 -5.82
N GLN A 139 -5.80 2.03 -6.35
CA GLN A 139 -6.83 3.02 -6.06
C GLN A 139 -7.75 2.48 -4.95
N ALA A 140 -7.73 3.12 -3.79
CA ALA A 140 -8.44 2.67 -2.60
C ALA A 140 -9.48 3.69 -2.13
N LYS A 141 -10.63 3.20 -1.68
CA LYS A 141 -11.56 4.02 -0.90
C LYS A 141 -10.90 4.48 0.39
N THR A 142 -11.27 5.66 0.88
CA THR A 142 -10.74 6.17 2.15
C THR A 142 -10.89 5.17 3.29
N SER A 143 -12.04 4.48 3.37
CA SER A 143 -12.31 3.44 4.39
C SER A 143 -11.43 2.19 4.30
N ASN A 144 -10.74 1.97 3.18
CA ASN A 144 -9.93 0.78 2.93
C ASN A 144 -8.43 1.05 3.09
N LEU A 145 -8.03 2.32 3.15
CA LEU A 145 -6.62 2.73 3.17
C LEU A 145 -5.77 1.95 4.19
N ASN A 146 -6.28 1.75 5.41
CA ASN A 146 -5.53 1.08 6.46
C ASN A 146 -5.34 -0.43 6.18
N GLU A 147 -6.36 -1.12 5.68
CA GLU A 147 -6.25 -2.55 5.35
C GLU A 147 -5.41 -2.77 4.08
N ASP A 148 -5.59 -1.92 3.07
CA ASP A 148 -4.74 -1.96 1.88
C ASP A 148 -3.29 -1.68 2.27
N ALA A 149 -3.02 -0.69 3.12
CA ALA A 149 -1.67 -0.38 3.57
C ALA A 149 -1.00 -1.54 4.31
N LYS A 150 -1.79 -2.28 5.10
CA LYS A 150 -1.32 -3.49 5.77
C LYS A 150 -0.87 -4.54 4.76
N VAL A 151 -1.76 -4.94 3.86
CA VAL A 151 -1.51 -6.02 2.90
C VAL A 151 -0.41 -5.63 1.91
N MET A 152 -0.45 -4.40 1.41
CA MET A 152 0.55 -3.87 0.49
C MET A 152 1.95 -3.89 1.12
N MET A 153 2.09 -3.48 2.39
CA MET A 153 3.37 -3.55 3.09
C MET A 153 3.82 -5.00 3.31
N GLU A 154 2.93 -5.92 3.66
CA GLU A 154 3.27 -7.35 3.76
C GLU A 154 3.82 -7.92 2.44
N ILE A 155 3.23 -7.52 1.32
CA ILE A 155 3.69 -7.92 -0.03
C ILE A 155 5.07 -7.32 -0.32
N VAL A 156 5.23 -5.99 -0.30
CA VAL A 156 6.51 -5.38 -0.71
C VAL A 156 7.66 -5.67 0.24
N ASN A 157 7.39 -5.85 1.54
CA ASN A 157 8.44 -6.17 2.51
C ASN A 157 8.99 -7.60 2.32
N SER A 158 8.25 -8.49 1.66
CA SER A 158 8.64 -9.87 1.36
C SER A 158 9.36 -10.05 0.03
N VAL A 159 9.57 -8.97 -0.74
CA VAL A 159 10.18 -9.07 -2.07
C VAL A 159 11.65 -9.43 -1.94
N GLU A 160 12.03 -10.57 -2.53
CA GLU A 160 13.39 -11.07 -2.60
C GLU A 160 13.78 -11.28 -4.07
N THR A 161 14.99 -10.89 -4.46
CA THR A 161 15.49 -11.09 -5.84
C THR A 161 16.73 -11.98 -5.83
N GLU A 162 16.70 -13.06 -6.61
CA GLU A 162 17.84 -13.93 -6.87
C GLU A 162 18.95 -13.13 -7.58
N LYS A 163 20.17 -13.14 -7.03
CA LYS A 163 21.35 -12.51 -7.64
C LYS A 163 21.81 -13.30 -8.85
#